data_AF-A0A8X8GJ16-F1
#
_entry.id   AF-A0A8X8GJ16-F1
#
_cell.length_a   1.000
_cell.length_b   1.000
_cell.length_c   1.000
_cell.angle_alpha   90.00
_cell.angle_beta   90.00
_cell.angle_gamma   90.00
#
_symmetry.space_group_name_H-M   'P 1'
#
loop_
_entity.id
_entity.type
_entity.pdbx_description
1 polymer ?
#
loop_
_entity_poly.entity_id
_entity_poly.type
_entity_poly.pdbx_seq_one_letter_code
_entity_poly.pdbx_strand_id
1 'polypeptide(L)'
;NTLDIQLADAPVFAGKVKANGLDANGNKVENVADATAASDAVNKGQLDAATTASSSKTDALGNSTATNLGGGSKYDNSTGAISAP
;
A
#
# COMPACT_ATOMS: atom_id res chain seq x y z
N ASN A 1 -16.28 -42.31 -18.67
CA ASN A 1 -14.89 -42.21 -18.16
C ASN A 1 -14.76 -40.87 -17.47
N THR A 2 -14.65 -40.87 -16.16
CA THR A 2 -14.24 -39.69 -15.39
C THR A 2 -12.76 -39.87 -15.06
N LEU A 3 -11.96 -38.85 -15.33
CA LEU A 3 -10.59 -38.80 -14.83
C LEU A 3 -10.68 -38.38 -13.37
N ASP A 4 -10.15 -39.22 -12.48
CA ASP A 4 -10.00 -38.86 -11.08
C ASP A 4 -8.59 -38.28 -10.91
N ILE A 5 -8.50 -36.98 -10.62
CA ILE A 5 -7.22 -36.30 -10.42
C ILE A 5 -7.00 -36.19 -8.91
N GLN A 6 -6.06 -36.97 -8.40
CA GLN A 6 -5.63 -36.88 -7.00
C GLN A 6 -4.78 -35.62 -6.83
N LEU A 7 -5.34 -34.59 -6.18
CA LEU A 7 -4.60 -33.41 -5.73
C LEU A 7 -4.10 -33.66 -4.30
N ALA A 8 -2.84 -33.31 -4.04
CA ALA A 8 -2.32 -33.32 -2.67
C ALA A 8 -3.06 -32.27 -1.81
N ASP A 9 -3.20 -32.54 -0.51
CA ASP A 9 -3.63 -31.52 0.45
C ASP A 9 -2.59 -30.38 0.49
N ALA A 10 -3.04 -29.13 0.38
CA ALA A 10 -2.23 -27.92 0.24
C ALA A 10 -1.08 -28.02 -0.81
N PRO A 11 -1.40 -28.15 -2.12
CA PRO A 11 -0.38 -28.33 -3.14
C PRO A 11 0.53 -27.08 -3.27
N VAL A 12 1.85 -27.31 -3.35
CA VAL A 12 2.85 -26.27 -3.66
C VAL A 12 3.27 -26.40 -5.12
N PHE A 13 3.17 -25.31 -5.89
CA PHE A 13 3.62 -25.26 -7.27
C PHE A 13 5.04 -24.68 -7.31
N ALA A 14 6.01 -25.44 -7.82
CA ALA A 14 7.41 -24.99 -7.93
C ALA A 14 7.62 -23.86 -8.96
N GLY A 15 6.60 -23.52 -9.75
CA GLY A 15 6.68 -22.56 -10.85
C GLY A 15 5.58 -21.50 -10.80
N LYS A 16 5.38 -20.83 -11.93
CA LYS A 16 4.35 -19.80 -12.06
C LYS A 16 2.98 -20.45 -12.24
N VAL A 17 2.01 -20.01 -11.45
CA VAL A 17 0.60 -20.28 -11.70
C VAL A 17 0.12 -19.26 -12.75
N LYS A 18 -0.38 -19.75 -13.89
CA LYS A 18 -1.04 -18.92 -14.91
C LYS A 18 -2.53 -19.17 -14.84
N ALA A 19 -3.30 -18.12 -14.66
CA ALA A 19 -4.76 -18.15 -14.67
C ALA A 19 -5.28 -16.89 -15.33
N ASN A 20 -6.50 -16.95 -15.90
CA ASN A 20 -7.15 -15.75 -16.45
C ASN A 20 -7.63 -14.79 -15.35
N GLY A 21 -7.73 -15.29 -14.10
CA GLY A 21 -8.10 -14.51 -12.92
C GLY A 21 -7.85 -15.32 -11.64
N LEU A 22 -7.93 -14.63 -10.50
CA LEU A 22 -7.82 -15.20 -9.16
C LEU A 22 -8.95 -14.62 -8.31
N ASP A 23 -9.84 -15.48 -7.81
CA ASP A 23 -10.80 -15.13 -6.77
C ASP A 23 -10.36 -15.79 -5.47
N ALA A 24 -9.93 -14.99 -4.49
CA ALA A 24 -9.50 -15.47 -3.19
C ALA A 24 -10.67 -15.70 -2.21
N ASN A 25 -11.92 -15.41 -2.62
CA ASN A 25 -13.13 -15.53 -1.79
C ASN A 25 -13.00 -14.81 -0.43
N GLY A 26 -12.46 -13.58 -0.46
CA GLY A 26 -12.23 -12.76 0.73
C GLY A 26 -11.05 -13.16 1.62
N ASN A 27 -10.29 -14.21 1.25
CA ASN A 27 -9.09 -14.59 1.99
C ASN A 27 -7.89 -13.68 1.66
N LYS A 28 -6.91 -13.68 2.57
CA LYS A 28 -5.65 -12.97 2.37
C LYS A 28 -4.79 -13.64 1.32
N VAL A 29 -4.03 -12.83 0.60
CA VAL A 29 -2.89 -13.26 -0.20
C VAL A 29 -1.63 -12.85 0.54
N GLU A 30 -0.96 -13.82 1.16
CA GLU A 30 0.18 -13.60 2.04
C GLU A 30 1.50 -13.94 1.34
N ASN A 31 2.63 -13.52 1.93
CA ASN A 31 3.98 -13.74 1.42
C ASN A 31 4.25 -13.13 0.03
N VAL A 32 3.62 -12.00 -0.26
CA VAL A 32 3.91 -11.18 -1.44
C VAL A 32 5.18 -10.37 -1.19
N ALA A 33 6.28 -10.75 -1.86
CA ALA A 33 7.53 -10.00 -1.82
C ALA A 33 7.35 -8.57 -2.34
N ASP A 34 8.28 -7.68 -1.99
CA ASP A 34 8.25 -6.30 -2.49
C ASP A 34 8.27 -6.26 -4.03
N ALA A 35 7.33 -5.51 -4.61
CA ALA A 35 7.26 -5.25 -6.03
C ALA A 35 8.53 -4.55 -6.53
N THR A 36 9.10 -5.03 -7.63
CA THR A 36 10.27 -4.42 -8.29
C THR A 36 9.98 -4.03 -9.73
N ALA A 37 9.06 -4.72 -10.39
CA ALA A 37 8.55 -4.37 -11.71
C ALA A 37 7.18 -3.69 -11.61
N ALA A 38 6.84 -2.86 -12.61
CA ALA A 38 5.57 -2.15 -12.67
C ALA A 38 4.33 -3.08 -12.76
N SER A 39 4.53 -4.33 -13.17
CA SER A 39 3.47 -5.35 -13.27
C SER A 39 3.30 -6.20 -12.01
N ASP A 40 4.14 -6.02 -11.00
CA ASP A 40 4.08 -6.79 -9.77
C ASP A 40 2.94 -6.28 -8.87
N ALA A 41 2.37 -7.18 -8.07
CA ALA A 41 1.48 -6.77 -6.99
C ALA A 41 2.29 -6.11 -5.87
N VAL A 42 1.78 -5.02 -5.30
CA VAL A 42 2.37 -4.36 -4.13
C VAL A 42 1.87 -5.00 -2.84
N ASN A 43 2.74 -5.11 -1.83
CA ASN A 43 2.33 -5.52 -0.48
C ASN A 43 2.01 -4.30 0.42
N LYS A 44 1.46 -4.55 1.61
CA LYS A 44 1.07 -3.48 2.55
C LYS A 44 2.26 -2.62 3.00
N GLY A 45 3.46 -3.21 3.16
CA GLY A 45 4.64 -2.45 3.57
C GLY A 45 5.00 -1.35 2.57
N GLN A 46 4.89 -1.65 1.27
CA GLN A 46 5.11 -0.66 0.22
C GLN A 46 4.02 0.41 0.19
N LEU A 47 2.76 0.05 0.42
CA LEU A 47 1.64 1.00 0.52
C LEU A 47 1.78 1.93 1.74
N ASP A 48 2.15 1.39 2.89
CA ASP A 48 2.39 2.15 4.11
C ASP A 48 3.54 3.16 3.89
N ALA A 49 4.65 2.71 3.31
CA ALA A 49 5.79 3.57 3.00
C ALA A 49 5.42 4.74 2.07
N ALA A 50 4.64 4.47 1.02
CA ALA A 50 4.14 5.50 0.11
C ALA A 50 3.24 6.52 0.83
N THR A 51 2.37 6.03 1.73
CA THR A 51 1.47 6.88 2.53
C THR A 51 2.28 7.77 3.49
N THR A 52 3.24 7.20 4.22
CA THR A 52 4.13 7.94 5.12
C THR A 52 4.93 9.01 4.39
N ALA A 53 5.48 8.70 3.21
CA ALA A 53 6.22 9.67 2.41
C ALA A 53 5.34 10.84 1.96
N SER A 54 4.11 10.56 1.54
CA SER A 54 3.13 11.58 1.16
C SER A 54 2.75 12.49 2.32
N SER A 55 2.43 11.91 3.48
CA SER A 55 2.11 12.69 4.69
C SER A 55 3.27 13.56 5.13
N SER A 56 4.50 13.01 5.15
CA SER A 56 5.71 13.77 5.53
C SER A 56 5.93 14.99 4.63
N LYS A 57 5.72 14.84 3.31
CA LYS A 57 5.84 15.95 2.37
C LYS A 57 4.74 16.99 2.56
N THR A 58 3.52 16.55 2.87
CA THR A 58 2.38 17.43 3.17
C THR A 58 2.63 18.22 4.45
N ASP A 59 3.09 17.55 5.51
CA ASP A 59 3.44 18.19 6.77
C ASP A 59 4.55 19.23 6.57
N ALA A 60 5.58 18.90 5.78
CA ALA A 60 6.66 19.84 5.46
C ALA A 60 6.13 21.09 4.74
N LEU A 61 5.22 20.92 3.77
CA LEU A 61 4.58 22.03 3.05
C LEU A 61 3.68 22.87 3.97
N GLY A 62 2.89 22.22 4.83
CA GLY A 62 2.01 22.87 5.79
C GLY A 62 2.79 23.74 6.79
N ASN A 63 3.84 23.17 7.39
CA ASN A 63 4.74 23.90 8.29
C ASN A 63 5.45 25.07 7.58
N SER A 64 5.89 24.87 6.34
CA SER A 64 6.50 25.94 5.54
C SER A 64 5.51 27.07 5.28
N THR A 65 4.27 26.74 4.95
CA THR A 65 3.22 27.73 4.67
C THR A 65 2.86 28.52 5.93
N ALA A 66 2.64 27.85 7.07
CA ALA A 66 2.37 28.52 8.36
C ALA A 66 3.50 29.47 8.75
N THR A 67 4.76 29.04 8.57
CA THR A 67 5.95 29.87 8.82
C THR A 67 5.97 31.13 7.94
N ASN A 68 5.66 30.99 6.64
CA ASN A 68 5.66 32.12 5.71
C ASN A 68 4.48 33.09 5.92
N LEU A 69 3.35 32.62 6.45
CA LEU A 69 2.24 33.48 6.85
C LEU A 69 2.58 34.31 8.10
N GLY A 70 3.41 33.79 9.00
CA GLY A 70 3.87 34.51 10.19
C GLY A 70 2.75 34.79 11.21
N GLY A 71 2.95 35.81 12.04
CA GLY A 71 1.99 36.31 13.04
C GLY A 71 1.60 35.37 14.19
N GLY A 72 1.85 34.08 14.10
CA GLY A 72 1.40 33.09 15.08
C GLY A 72 0.75 31.86 14.45
N SER A 73 0.56 31.86 13.13
CA SER A 73 0.02 30.73 12.36
C SER A 73 0.72 29.41 12.68
N LYS A 74 -0.08 28.35 12.81
CA LYS A 74 0.37 26.97 13.09
C LYS A 74 -0.27 26.00 12.11
N TYR A 75 0.51 25.04 11.66
CA TYR A 75 0.01 23.88 10.93
C TYR A 75 -0.39 22.76 11.91
N ASP A 76 -1.54 22.14 11.69
CA ASP A 76 -2.01 20.96 12.41
C ASP A 76 -1.97 19.73 11.48
N ASN A 77 -1.10 18.77 11.79
CA ASN A 77 -0.93 17.56 10.96
C ASN A 77 -2.10 16.59 11.05
N SER A 78 -2.96 16.71 12.07
CA SER A 78 -4.09 15.81 12.24
C SER A 78 -5.25 16.22 11.34
N THR A 79 -5.40 17.52 11.08
CA THR A 79 -6.50 18.08 10.28
C THR A 79 -6.05 18.62 8.93
N GLY A 80 -4.75 18.85 8.75
CA GLY A 80 -4.17 19.50 7.58
C GLY A 80 -4.40 21.01 7.51
N ALA A 81 -4.96 21.61 8.56
CA ALA A 81 -5.32 23.04 8.59
C ALA A 81 -4.14 23.94 9.00
N ILE A 82 -4.22 25.21 8.60
CA ILE A 82 -3.33 26.27 9.07
C ILE A 82 -4.17 27.30 9.84
N SER A 83 -3.77 27.63 11.07
CA SER A 83 -4.46 28.64 11.87
C SER A 83 -4.20 30.05 11.36
N ALA A 84 -5.12 30.98 11.66
CA ALA A 84 -4.91 32.40 11.42
C ALA A 84 -3.65 32.90 12.16
N PRO A 85 -3.01 33.98 11.65
CA PRO A 85 -1.91 34.66 12.33
C PRO A 85 -2.31 35.15 13.72
#